data_AF-A0AAU1SWE0-F1
#
_entry.id   AF-A0AAU1SWE0-F1
#
_cell.length_a   1.000
_cell.length_b   1.000
_cell.length_c   1.000
_cell.angle_alpha   90.00
_cell.angle_beta   90.00
_cell.angle_gamma   90.00
#
_symmetry.space_group_name_H-M   'P 1'
#
loop_
_entity.id
_entity.type
_entity.pdbx_description
1 polymer ?
#
loop_
_entity_poly.entity_id
_entity_poly.type
_entity_poly.pdbx_seq_one_letter_code
_entity_poly.pdbx_strand_id
1 'polypeptide(L)'
;MSVQQEAGSGTDSGVALEVWIDQDLCTGDGICVQYAPEVFELDIDGLAYVKGAEDELLQAQGATTPVPLPLLNDVVDSAKECPGDCIHVRRVSDRVEVYGPDAE
;
A
#
# COMPACT_ATOMS: atom_id res chain seq x y z
N MET A 1 30.89 -17.18 1.24
CA MET A 1 29.51 -17.00 0.75
C MET A 1 28.84 -16.12 1.78
N SER A 2 28.98 -14.81 1.61
CA SER A 2 28.59 -13.82 2.62
C SER A 2 27.11 -13.54 2.44
N VAL A 3 26.28 -13.99 3.39
CA VAL A 3 24.88 -13.60 3.48
C VAL A 3 24.77 -12.45 4.47
N GLN A 4 24.67 -11.24 3.93
CA GLN A 4 24.15 -10.08 4.65
C GLN A 4 23.18 -9.43 3.69
N GLN A 5 21.89 -9.59 3.97
CA GLN A 5 20.90 -8.64 3.49
C GLN A 5 19.99 -8.35 4.66
N GLU A 6 20.31 -7.22 5.28
CA GLU A 6 19.56 -6.60 6.36
C GLU A 6 18.23 -6.13 5.78
N ALA A 7 17.12 -6.66 6.30
CA ALA A 7 15.80 -6.11 6.07
C ALA A 7 15.74 -4.76 6.79
N GLY A 8 16.04 -3.69 6.05
CA GLY A 8 15.96 -2.34 6.53
C GLY A 8 14.51 -2.01 6.90
N SER A 9 14.19 -2.07 8.19
CA SER A 9 13.06 -1.35 8.77
C SER A 9 13.37 0.15 8.67
N GLY A 10 13.13 0.70 7.48
CA GLY A 10 13.36 2.11 7.15
C GLY A 10 12.22 2.97 7.67
N THR A 11 12.17 3.24 8.97
CA THR A 11 11.45 4.42 9.48
C THR A 11 12.36 5.63 9.28
N ASP A 12 12.51 6.09 8.02
CA ASP A 12 13.22 7.34 7.72
C ASP A 12 12.22 8.50 7.68
N SER A 13 12.57 9.60 8.33
CA SER A 13 11.67 10.64 8.85
C SER A 13 11.17 11.65 7.80
N GLY A 14 10.62 11.17 6.69
CA GLY A 14 9.78 11.94 5.77
C GLY A 14 8.34 11.49 5.91
N VAL A 15 7.41 12.43 6.20
CA VAL A 15 5.95 12.25 6.41
C VAL A 15 5.50 10.77 6.44
N ALA A 16 5.29 10.22 7.63
CA ALA A 16 4.80 8.85 7.78
C ALA A 16 3.42 8.71 7.09
N LEU A 17 3.42 8.05 5.94
CA LEU A 17 2.22 7.73 5.17
C LEU A 17 1.89 6.25 5.36
N GLU A 18 0.61 5.96 5.47
CA GLU A 18 0.10 4.60 5.51
C GLU A 18 -0.90 4.41 4.37
N VAL A 19 -0.90 3.21 3.81
CA VAL A 19 -1.76 2.81 2.71
C VAL A 19 -2.66 1.65 3.11
N TRP A 20 -3.90 1.65 2.61
CA TRP A 20 -4.82 0.52 2.69
C TRP A 20 -5.61 0.40 1.39
N ILE A 21 -6.27 -0.75 1.26
CA ILE A 21 -7.20 -1.02 0.16
C ILE A 21 -8.61 -1.11 0.73
N ASP A 22 -9.55 -0.41 0.09
CA ASP A 22 -10.98 -0.55 0.34
C ASP A 22 -11.52 -1.74 -0.48
N GLN A 23 -11.94 -2.79 0.22
CA GLN A 23 -12.43 -4.00 -0.40
C GLN A 23 -13.83 -3.87 -1.00
N ASP A 24 -14.58 -2.84 -0.63
CA ASP A 24 -15.89 -2.57 -1.23
C ASP A 24 -15.75 -1.90 -2.61
N LEU A 25 -14.62 -1.23 -2.86
CA LEU A 25 -14.31 -0.54 -4.11
C LEU A 25 -13.38 -1.33 -5.03
N CYS A 26 -12.64 -2.31 -4.50
CA CYS A 26 -11.69 -3.08 -5.27
C CYS A 26 -12.38 -3.95 -6.33
N THR A 27 -11.97 -3.78 -7.59
CA THR A 27 -12.49 -4.52 -8.74
C THR A 27 -11.59 -5.68 -9.17
N GLY A 28 -10.44 -5.86 -8.51
CA GLY A 28 -9.48 -6.92 -8.84
C GLY A 28 -8.64 -6.67 -10.10
N ASP A 29 -8.46 -5.42 -10.50
CA ASP A 29 -7.71 -5.05 -11.72
C ASP A 29 -6.21 -5.41 -11.63
N GLY A 30 -5.65 -5.45 -10.42
CA GLY A 30 -4.28 -5.90 -10.18
C GLY A 30 -3.19 -4.85 -10.45
N ILE A 31 -3.55 -3.64 -10.89
CA ILE A 31 -2.60 -2.54 -11.18
C ILE A 31 -1.72 -2.18 -9.97
N CYS A 32 -2.25 -2.27 -8.75
CA CYS A 32 -1.50 -2.07 -7.51
C CYS A 32 -0.30 -3.02 -7.39
N VAL A 33 -0.49 -4.29 -7.72
CA VAL A 33 0.57 -5.31 -7.68
C VAL A 33 1.55 -5.12 -8.84
N GLN A 34 1.11 -4.55 -9.96
CA GLN A 34 2.00 -4.25 -11.08
C GLN A 34 2.99 -3.12 -10.78
N TYR A 35 2.53 -2.09 -10.07
CA TYR A 35 3.35 -0.94 -9.69
C TYR A 35 4.17 -1.19 -8.42
N ALA A 36 3.55 -1.72 -7.35
CA ALA A 36 4.18 -1.91 -6.06
C ALA A 36 3.92 -3.32 -5.49
N PRO A 37 4.51 -4.38 -6.08
CA PRO A 37 4.34 -5.77 -5.62
C PRO A 37 4.93 -6.05 -4.22
N GLU A 38 5.81 -5.17 -3.74
CA GLU A 38 6.37 -5.22 -2.39
C GLU A 38 5.39 -4.72 -1.32
N VAL A 39 4.38 -3.93 -1.72
CA VAL A 39 3.38 -3.35 -0.81
C VAL A 39 2.01 -4.00 -1.00
N PHE A 40 1.69 -4.45 -2.20
CA PHE A 40 0.39 -5.02 -2.54
C PHE A 40 0.49 -6.45 -3.03
N GLU A 41 -0.54 -7.23 -2.74
CA GLU A 41 -0.72 -8.57 -3.28
C GLU A 41 -2.19 -8.80 -3.63
N LEU A 42 -2.44 -9.54 -4.70
CA LEU A 42 -3.78 -9.95 -5.10
C LEU A 42 -4.00 -11.37 -4.57
N ASP A 43 -5.02 -11.55 -3.74
CA ASP A 43 -5.36 -12.86 -3.20
C ASP A 43 -6.27 -13.64 -4.19
N ILE A 44 -6.52 -14.91 -3.87
CA ILE A 44 -7.30 -15.85 -4.68
C ILE A 44 -8.79 -15.48 -4.77
N ASP A 45 -9.27 -14.57 -3.92
CA ASP A 45 -10.62 -14.02 -3.94
C ASP A 45 -10.80 -12.95 -5.03
N GLY A 46 -9.70 -12.50 -5.66
CA GLY A 46 -9.69 -11.43 -6.66
C GLY A 46 -9.66 -10.03 -6.06
N LEU A 47 -9.38 -9.89 -4.76
CA LEU A 47 -9.20 -8.62 -4.07
C LEU A 47 -7.73 -8.39 -3.76
N ALA A 48 -7.34 -7.11 -3.74
CA ALA A 48 -5.98 -6.71 -3.43
C ALA A 48 -5.86 -6.34 -1.95
N TYR A 49 -4.76 -6.69 -1.33
CA TYR A 49 -4.47 -6.44 0.07
C TYR A 49 -3.06 -5.85 0.22
N VAL A 50 -2.82 -5.22 1.37
CA VAL A 50 -1.51 -4.65 1.70
C VAL A 50 -0.65 -5.64 2.48
N LYS A 51 0.66 -5.59 2.24
CA LYS A 51 1.68 -6.41 2.90
C LYS A 51 2.23 -5.70 4.13
N GLY A 52 2.30 -6.41 5.24
CA GLY A 52 2.91 -5.95 6.49
C GLY A 52 4.45 -6.05 6.49
N ALA A 53 5.05 -5.77 7.65
CA ALA A 53 6.51 -5.76 7.81
C ALA A 53 7.20 -7.12 7.60
N GLU A 54 6.45 -8.22 7.67
CA GLU A 54 6.94 -9.60 7.50
C GLU A 54 6.43 -10.25 6.19
N ASP A 55 6.07 -9.43 5.19
CA ASP A 55 5.39 -9.89 3.95
C ASP A 55 4.06 -10.62 4.23
N GLU A 56 3.50 -10.38 5.43
CA GLU A 56 2.20 -10.90 5.83
C GLU A 56 1.09 -10.15 5.09
N LEU A 57 0.16 -10.90 4.50
CA LEU A 57 -0.99 -10.34 3.84
C LEU A 57 -2.04 -9.87 4.84
N LEU A 58 -2.25 -8.56 4.93
CA LEU A 58 -3.20 -7.97 5.87
C LEU A 58 -4.63 -8.03 5.30
N GLN A 59 -5.34 -9.12 5.59
CA GLN A 59 -6.71 -9.36 5.08
C GLN A 59 -7.83 -8.67 5.88
N ALA A 60 -7.51 -8.07 7.02
CA ALA A 60 -8.52 -7.36 7.82
C ALA A 60 -8.99 -6.09 7.10
N GLN A 61 -10.30 -5.83 7.14
CA GLN A 61 -10.89 -4.63 6.53
C GLN A 61 -10.28 -3.35 7.14
N GLY A 62 -9.79 -2.46 6.29
CA GLY A 62 -9.13 -1.22 6.70
C GLY A 62 -7.75 -1.42 7.35
N ALA A 63 -7.13 -2.59 7.20
CA ALA A 63 -5.76 -2.79 7.61
C ALA A 63 -4.83 -1.89 6.80
N THR A 64 -3.93 -1.19 7.50
CA THR A 64 -2.95 -0.30 6.89
C THR A 64 -1.54 -0.84 7.04
N THR A 65 -0.69 -0.49 6.09
CA THR A 65 0.77 -0.69 6.17
C THR A 65 1.49 0.64 5.94
N PRO A 66 2.62 0.91 6.61
CA PRO A 66 3.43 2.07 6.29
C PRO A 66 3.98 1.98 4.86
N VAL A 67 3.95 3.09 4.13
CA VAL A 67 4.48 3.15 2.76
C VAL A 67 6.01 3.32 2.82
N PRO A 68 6.80 2.40 2.24
CA PRO A 68 8.25 2.59 2.13
C PRO A 68 8.56 3.78 1.24
N LEU A 69 9.42 4.70 1.69
CA LEU A 69 9.81 5.89 0.91
C LEU A 69 10.29 5.58 -0.53
N PRO A 70 11.04 4.49 -0.79
CA PRO A 70 11.44 4.15 -2.16
C PRO A 70 10.27 3.84 -3.10
N LEU A 71 9.17 3.32 -2.54
CA LEU A 71 7.98 2.88 -3.27
C LEU A 71 6.85 3.90 -3.22
N LEU A 72 7.07 5.07 -2.60
CA LEU A 72 6.03 6.08 -2.44
C LEU A 72 5.44 6.53 -3.78
N ASN A 73 6.28 6.76 -4.78
CA ASN A 73 5.79 7.16 -6.11
C ASN A 73 4.96 6.04 -6.75
N ASP A 74 5.41 4.79 -6.64
CA ASP A 74 4.71 3.64 -7.22
C ASP A 74 3.34 3.41 -6.54
N VAL A 75 3.27 3.57 -5.21
CA VAL A 75 2.01 3.51 -4.46
C VAL A 75 1.07 4.66 -4.84
N VAL A 76 1.61 5.87 -5.01
CA VAL A 76 0.83 7.04 -5.42
C VAL A 76 0.31 6.90 -6.84
N ASP A 77 1.11 6.39 -7.77
CA ASP A 77 0.70 6.18 -9.15
C ASP A 77 -0.29 5.01 -9.27
N SER A 78 -0.12 3.96 -8.46
CA SER A 78 -1.14 2.91 -8.28
C SER A 78 -2.49 3.51 -7.89
N ALA A 79 -2.51 4.40 -6.89
CA ALA A 79 -3.74 5.01 -6.41
C ALA A 79 -4.44 5.89 -7.46
N LYS A 80 -3.67 6.59 -8.31
CA LYS A 80 -4.22 7.43 -9.38
C LYS A 80 -4.71 6.65 -10.59
N GLU A 81 -4.08 5.52 -10.89
CA GLU A 81 -4.42 4.72 -12.07
C GLU A 81 -5.41 3.60 -11.75
N CYS A 82 -5.68 3.33 -10.48
CA CYS A 82 -6.65 2.32 -10.07
C CYS A 82 -8.06 2.70 -10.54
N PRO A 83 -8.68 1.91 -11.45
CA PRO A 83 -10.00 2.26 -11.98
C PRO A 83 -11.13 2.12 -10.94
N GLY A 84 -10.89 1.38 -9.86
CA GLY A 84 -11.83 1.26 -8.75
C GLY A 84 -11.65 2.32 -7.68
N ASP A 85 -10.62 3.18 -7.79
CA ASP A 85 -10.21 4.13 -6.75
C ASP A 85 -10.12 3.48 -5.36
N CYS A 86 -9.72 2.20 -5.29
CA CYS A 86 -9.79 1.42 -4.05
C CYS A 86 -8.54 1.56 -3.18
N ILE A 87 -7.55 2.36 -3.59
CA ILE A 87 -6.26 2.51 -2.89
C ILE A 87 -6.24 3.86 -2.21
N HIS A 88 -6.08 3.84 -0.90
CA HIS A 88 -6.12 5.03 -0.08
C HIS A 88 -4.80 5.19 0.67
N VAL A 89 -4.25 6.40 0.64
CA VAL A 89 -3.00 6.78 1.29
C VAL A 89 -3.27 7.97 2.19
N ARG A 90 -3.01 7.81 3.48
CA ARG A 90 -3.21 8.87 4.48
C ARG A 90 -1.97 9.11 5.31
N ARG A 91 -1.92 10.27 5.93
CA ARG A 91 -0.88 10.63 6.91
C ARG A 91 -1.16 9.95 8.23
N VAL A 92 -0.13 9.33 8.80
CA VAL A 92 -0.22 8.69 10.12
C VAL A 92 -0.50 9.73 11.24
N SER A 93 -0.08 10.98 11.06
CA SER A 93 -0.20 12.04 12.07
C SER A 93 -1.64 12.52 12.32
N ASP A 94 -2.40 12.76 11.26
CA ASP A 94 -3.71 13.41 11.28
C ASP A 94 -4.79 12.59 10.56
N ARG A 95 -4.43 11.43 9.99
CA ARG A 95 -5.29 10.52 9.21
C ARG A 95 -5.98 11.20 8.03
N VAL A 96 -5.43 12.32 7.58
CA VAL A 96 -5.90 13.01 6.38
C VAL A 96 -5.44 12.21 5.17
N GLU A 97 -6.39 11.84 4.32
CA GLU A 97 -6.12 11.19 3.05
C GLU A 97 -5.42 12.20 2.12
N VAL A 98 -4.29 11.77 1.55
CA VAL A 98 -3.47 12.58 0.65
C VAL A 98 -3.58 12.07 -0.78
N TYR A 99 -3.79 10.76 -0.95
CA TYR A 99 -4.02 10.13 -2.25
C TYR A 99 -5.11 9.07 -2.11
N GLY A 100 -6.03 9.05 -3.06
CA GLY A 100 -7.23 8.20 -3.03
C GLY A 100 -8.47 8.98 -3.46
N PRO A 101 -9.65 8.34 -3.50
CA PRO A 101 -10.90 8.98 -3.90
C PRO A 101 -11.38 10.06 -2.93
N ASP A 102 -11.00 9.98 -1.65
CA ASP A 102 -11.39 10.92 -0.60
C ASP A 102 -10.32 12.00 -0.36
N ALA A 103 -9.23 12.01 -1.15
CA ALA A 103 -8.22 13.06 -1.10
C ALA A 103 -8.73 14.34 -1.79
N GLU A 104 -8.95 15.41 -1.00
CA GLU A 104 -9.35 16.75 -1.48
C GLU A 104 -8.20 17.59 -2.07
#